data_AF-A0A7C7YDN7-F1
#
_entry.id   AF-A0A7C7YDN7-F1
#
_cell.length_a   1.000
_cell.length_b   1.000
_cell.length_c   1.000
_cell.angle_alpha   90.00
_cell.angle_beta   90.00
_cell.angle_gamma   90.00
#
_symmetry.space_group_name_H-M   'P 1'
#
loop_
_entity.id
_entity.type
_entity.pdbx_description
1 polymer ?
#
loop_
_entity_poly.entity_id
_entity_poly.type
_entity_poly.pdbx_seq_one_letter_code
_entity_poly.pdbx_strand_id
1 'polypeptide(L)'
;MRNFKLYTLLISFIFLSCGIKVNHDYSISISKTNQYLNNGDSIDITIDNPSKNTITDLSYSINSNKINSKHVLNNNLGVNTIKASFKVNNENFIIQKDIIIYSNSKPKLYTYEVVNEFNHDITSYTQGLEFDNEFNLYEGTGQYGYSTLKKIDFKTGKEINKIFLDKSYFGEGITILKDKIYQLTWKNKIGFVYNKNDFKLIKSFSYQESSEGWGLCNDGEKIYKSDGSEKIWVLDPLNLNELYNISVVTNNKVIKKINELEWFDGKIYANTYQFNKEVAIIIDPSTGKVDGVIDFNGLKKRVKQHPELDVLNGIAYNKKRKTFFVTGKNWDKLFEIKILENQ
;
A
#
# COMPACT_ATOMS: atom_id res chain seq x y z
N MET A 1 -3.90 -63.72 -49.98
CA MET A 1 -4.55 -62.90 -51.03
C MET A 1 -5.45 -61.86 -50.38
N ARG A 2 -5.43 -60.63 -50.93
CA ARG A 2 -6.24 -59.43 -50.61
C ARG A 2 -5.90 -58.70 -49.31
N ASN A 3 -5.73 -57.37 -49.27
CA ASN A 3 -5.32 -56.35 -50.24
C ASN A 3 -5.05 -55.09 -49.40
N PHE A 4 -3.92 -54.41 -49.65
CA PHE A 4 -3.57 -53.11 -49.08
C PHE A 4 -4.55 -52.01 -49.51
N LYS A 5 -4.94 -51.13 -48.59
CA LYS A 5 -5.36 -49.75 -48.92
C LYS A 5 -4.70 -48.78 -47.95
N LEU A 6 -3.67 -48.12 -48.45
CA LEU A 6 -2.97 -46.99 -47.84
C LEU A 6 -3.85 -45.75 -48.05
N TYR A 7 -4.30 -45.10 -46.96
CA TYR A 7 -4.89 -43.77 -47.03
C TYR A 7 -3.88 -42.77 -46.49
N THR A 8 -3.23 -42.06 -47.40
CA THR A 8 -2.36 -40.92 -47.13
C THR A 8 -3.25 -39.72 -46.77
N LEU A 9 -3.32 -39.36 -45.49
CA LEU A 9 -3.95 -38.13 -45.05
C LEU A 9 -2.90 -37.02 -45.04
N LEU A 10 -2.93 -36.16 -46.06
CA LEU A 10 -2.10 -34.97 -46.17
C LEU A 10 -2.73 -33.87 -45.27
N ILE A 11 -2.20 -33.68 -44.06
CA ILE A 11 -2.56 -32.54 -43.21
C ILE A 11 -1.61 -31.40 -43.55
N SER A 12 -2.10 -30.40 -44.29
CA SER A 12 -1.41 -29.12 -44.46
C SER A 12 -1.53 -28.32 -43.16
N PHE A 13 -0.44 -28.20 -42.41
CA PHE A 13 -0.32 -27.20 -41.35
C PHE A 13 -0.06 -25.83 -41.97
N ILE A 14 -1.12 -25.01 -42.08
CA ILE A 14 -0.96 -23.57 -42.25
C ILE A 14 -0.84 -22.98 -40.85
N PHE A 15 0.38 -22.88 -40.35
CA PHE A 15 0.68 -22.02 -39.22
C PHE A 15 0.77 -20.58 -39.72
N LEU A 16 -0.35 -19.84 -39.66
CA LEU A 16 -0.29 -18.38 -39.57
C LEU A 16 0.20 -18.02 -38.17
N SER A 17 1.51 -18.14 -37.98
CA SER A 17 2.21 -17.52 -36.85
C SER A 17 2.31 -16.03 -37.14
N CYS A 18 1.41 -15.22 -36.57
CA CYS A 18 1.75 -13.83 -36.29
C CYS A 18 2.78 -13.82 -35.16
N GLY A 19 4.02 -14.18 -35.49
CA GLY A 19 5.14 -14.10 -34.57
C GLY A 19 5.45 -12.64 -34.27
N ILE A 20 5.10 -12.18 -33.07
CA ILE A 20 5.65 -10.94 -32.52
C ILE A 20 7.12 -11.25 -32.21
N LYS A 21 8.04 -10.76 -33.03
CA LYS A 21 9.47 -10.81 -32.70
C LYS A 21 9.74 -9.75 -31.64
N VAL A 22 10.17 -10.18 -30.46
CA VAL A 22 10.84 -9.30 -29.49
C VAL A 22 12.26 -9.10 -30.02
N ASN A 23 12.52 -7.99 -30.71
CA ASN A 23 13.86 -7.65 -31.17
C ASN A 23 14.53 -6.70 -30.16
N HIS A 24 15.72 -7.08 -29.69
CA HIS A 24 16.56 -6.29 -28.79
C HIS A 24 17.11 -5.01 -29.43
N ASP A 25 16.95 -4.84 -30.75
CA ASP A 25 17.46 -3.67 -31.48
C ASP A 25 16.67 -2.38 -31.23
N TYR A 26 15.42 -2.43 -30.74
CA TYR A 26 14.61 -1.22 -30.53
C TYR A 26 14.36 -0.95 -29.05
N SER A 27 14.44 0.32 -28.64
CA SER A 27 14.10 0.73 -27.28
C SER A 27 13.30 2.03 -27.24
N ILE A 28 12.59 2.28 -26.15
CA ILE A 28 11.87 3.55 -25.96
C ILE A 28 12.82 4.56 -25.32
N SER A 29 13.02 5.69 -25.99
CA SER A 29 13.68 6.87 -25.43
C SER A 29 12.65 7.92 -25.02
N ILE A 30 12.93 8.61 -23.92
CA ILE A 30 12.04 9.62 -23.34
C ILE A 30 12.88 10.84 -23.06
N SER A 31 12.61 11.93 -23.79
CA SER A 31 13.15 13.24 -23.46
C SER A 31 12.29 13.87 -22.37
N LYS A 32 12.95 14.33 -21.31
CA LYS A 32 12.33 14.92 -20.12
C LYS A 32 13.06 16.19 -19.72
N THR A 33 12.31 17.17 -19.21
CA THR A 33 12.84 18.43 -18.69
C THR A 33 13.32 18.31 -17.25
N ASN A 34 12.59 17.53 -16.45
CA ASN A 34 12.84 17.33 -15.03
C ASN A 34 13.55 15.99 -14.76
N GLN A 35 14.31 15.93 -13.67
CA GLN A 35 14.98 14.70 -13.23
C GLN A 35 13.95 13.58 -12.96
N TYR A 36 12.86 13.93 -12.29
CA TYR A 36 11.72 13.06 -12.00
C TYR A 36 10.59 13.37 -12.98
N LEU A 37 9.82 12.35 -13.36
CA LEU A 37 8.64 12.51 -14.20
C LEU A 37 7.43 12.77 -13.31
N ASN A 38 7.05 14.03 -13.18
CA ASN A 38 5.91 14.42 -12.37
C ASN A 38 4.65 14.53 -13.25
N ASN A 39 3.47 14.26 -12.69
CA ASN A 39 2.23 14.66 -13.37
C ASN A 39 2.28 16.16 -13.70
N GLY A 40 1.83 16.55 -14.90
CA GLY A 40 1.97 17.89 -15.45
C GLY A 40 3.24 18.12 -16.28
N ASP A 41 4.25 17.25 -16.21
CA ASP A 41 5.42 17.35 -17.07
C ASP A 41 5.09 16.96 -18.52
N SER A 42 5.70 17.66 -19.47
CA SER A 42 5.68 17.27 -20.89
C SER A 42 6.83 16.31 -21.17
N ILE A 43 6.52 15.20 -21.84
CA ILE A 43 7.50 14.23 -22.34
C ILE A 43 7.41 14.10 -23.87
N ASP A 44 8.55 13.85 -24.49
CA ASP A 44 8.64 13.46 -25.89
C ASP A 44 9.16 12.01 -25.97
N ILE A 45 8.40 11.14 -26.62
CA ILE A 45 8.66 9.70 -26.75
C ILE A 45 9.15 9.40 -28.16
N THR A 46 10.28 8.72 -28.26
CA THR A 46 10.85 8.25 -29.52
C THR A 46 11.25 6.77 -29.43
N ILE A 47 11.40 6.14 -30.60
CA ILE A 47 11.99 4.81 -30.73
C ILE A 47 13.47 5.00 -31.05
N ASP A 48 14.34 4.46 -30.20
CA ASP A 48 15.73 4.24 -30.56
C ASP A 48 15.80 3.11 -31.60
N ASN A 49 16.35 3.44 -32.75
CA ASN A 49 16.35 2.63 -33.98
C ASN A 49 17.77 2.62 -34.57
N PRO A 50 18.71 1.88 -33.95
CA PRO A 50 20.11 1.83 -34.35
C PRO A 50 20.28 1.26 -35.76
N SER A 51 19.43 0.30 -36.15
CA SER A 51 19.45 -0.31 -37.48
C SER A 51 18.91 0.62 -38.58
N LYS A 52 18.39 1.80 -38.23
CA LYS A 52 17.85 2.82 -39.16
C LYS A 52 16.80 2.28 -40.13
N ASN A 53 16.06 1.25 -39.71
CA ASN A 53 14.99 0.69 -40.52
C ASN A 53 13.82 1.67 -40.61
N THR A 54 13.03 1.60 -41.70
CA THR A 54 11.82 2.42 -41.81
C THR A 54 10.75 1.90 -40.85
N ILE A 55 10.33 2.76 -39.91
CA ILE A 55 9.25 2.47 -38.96
C ILE A 55 7.93 3.01 -39.53
N THR A 56 6.90 2.18 -39.55
CA THR A 56 5.53 2.52 -39.97
C THR A 56 4.52 2.11 -38.89
N ASP A 57 3.29 2.61 -38.98
CA ASP A 57 2.19 2.28 -38.05
C ASP A 57 2.53 2.48 -36.56
N LEU A 58 3.37 3.48 -36.25
CA LEU A 58 3.83 3.75 -34.90
C LEU A 58 2.70 4.30 -34.02
N SER A 59 2.48 3.66 -32.89
CA SER A 59 1.51 4.07 -31.86
C SER A 59 2.10 3.90 -30.46
N TYR A 60 1.68 4.77 -29.55
CA TYR A 60 2.10 4.77 -28.16
C TYR A 60 0.91 4.64 -27.21
N SER A 61 1.15 4.05 -26.05
CA SER A 61 0.19 4.01 -24.94
C SER A 61 0.90 3.99 -23.59
N ILE A 62 0.25 4.49 -22.54
CA ILE A 62 0.65 4.32 -21.13
C ILE A 62 -0.39 3.47 -20.41
N ASN A 63 0.01 2.34 -19.83
CA ASN A 63 -0.78 1.28 -19.16
C ASN A 63 -1.89 0.61 -19.98
N SER A 64 -2.53 1.33 -20.90
CA SER A 64 -3.49 0.91 -21.93
C SER A 64 -4.06 2.13 -22.69
N ASN A 65 -3.90 3.34 -22.15
CA ASN A 65 -4.43 4.56 -22.74
C ASN A 65 -3.52 5.03 -23.88
N LYS A 66 -4.07 5.19 -25.08
CA LYS A 66 -3.34 5.71 -26.25
C LYS A 66 -2.90 7.16 -25.99
N ILE A 67 -1.68 7.47 -26.41
CA ILE A 67 -1.11 8.81 -26.28
C ILE A 67 -0.39 9.22 -27.57
N ASN A 68 -0.18 10.53 -27.74
CA ASN A 68 0.72 11.06 -28.77
C ASN A 68 2.18 10.90 -28.34
N SER A 69 3.12 11.02 -29.28
CA SER A 69 4.56 11.01 -28.98
C SER A 69 4.95 12.16 -28.06
N LYS A 70 4.32 13.34 -28.21
CA LYS A 70 4.36 14.43 -27.24
C LYS A 70 3.18 14.33 -26.30
N HIS A 71 3.42 14.21 -25.00
CA HIS A 71 2.36 13.98 -24.02
C HIS A 71 2.63 14.71 -22.71
N VAL A 72 1.57 15.28 -22.12
CA VAL A 72 1.61 15.83 -20.76
C VAL A 72 1.12 14.76 -19.80
N LEU A 73 1.96 14.37 -18.85
CA LEU A 73 1.67 13.29 -17.91
C LEU A 73 0.46 13.65 -17.03
N ASN A 74 -0.52 12.76 -16.98
CA ASN A 74 -1.71 12.89 -16.15
C ASN A 74 -2.24 11.51 -15.70
N ASN A 75 -1.31 10.61 -15.39
CA ASN A 75 -1.58 9.20 -15.17
C ASN A 75 -1.61 8.87 -13.67
N ASN A 76 -1.90 7.60 -13.36
CA ASN A 76 -1.78 7.09 -11.99
C ASN A 76 -0.35 7.25 -11.49
N LEU A 77 -0.20 7.55 -10.21
CA LEU A 77 1.11 7.65 -9.58
C LEU A 77 1.77 6.26 -9.45
N GLY A 78 3.10 6.24 -9.38
CA GLY A 78 3.89 5.01 -9.29
C GLY A 78 4.30 4.46 -10.65
N VAL A 79 4.42 3.13 -10.74
CA VAL A 79 4.91 2.46 -11.95
C VAL A 79 3.86 2.51 -13.05
N ASN A 80 4.27 2.97 -14.23
CA ASN A 80 3.47 3.02 -15.44
C ASN A 80 4.29 2.46 -16.60
N THR A 81 3.65 1.71 -17.50
CA THR A 81 4.32 1.10 -18.65
C THR A 81 4.00 1.87 -19.92
N ILE A 82 5.02 2.46 -20.55
CA ILE A 82 4.90 2.94 -21.93
C ILE A 82 5.04 1.74 -22.86
N LYS A 83 4.09 1.56 -23.76
CA LYS A 83 4.12 0.58 -24.84
C LYS A 83 4.16 1.30 -26.18
N ALA A 84 5.10 0.93 -27.03
CA ALA A 84 5.13 1.31 -28.43
C ALA A 84 4.81 0.10 -29.31
N SER A 85 3.98 0.29 -30.32
CA SER A 85 3.63 -0.74 -31.31
C SER A 85 3.81 -0.15 -32.70
N PHE A 86 4.55 -0.85 -33.56
CA PHE A 86 4.94 -0.36 -34.88
C PHE A 86 5.31 -1.51 -35.83
N LYS A 87 5.57 -1.20 -37.10
CA LYS A 87 6.02 -2.15 -38.12
C LYS A 87 7.37 -1.79 -38.70
N VAL A 88 8.16 -2.82 -38.97
CA VAL A 88 9.41 -2.75 -39.75
C VAL A 88 9.41 -3.92 -40.73
N ASN A 89 9.65 -3.66 -42.03
CA ASN A 89 9.66 -4.67 -43.08
C ASN A 89 8.40 -5.58 -43.08
N ASN A 90 7.23 -4.99 -42.84
CA ASN A 90 5.92 -5.66 -42.66
C ASN A 90 5.80 -6.60 -41.44
N GLU A 91 6.81 -6.68 -40.58
CA GLU A 91 6.74 -7.40 -39.30
C GLU A 91 6.27 -6.45 -38.18
N ASN A 92 5.41 -6.95 -37.28
CA ASN A 92 4.90 -6.18 -36.15
C ASN A 92 5.86 -6.28 -34.95
N PHE A 93 6.16 -5.14 -34.34
CA PHE A 93 6.99 -5.02 -33.14
C PHE A 93 6.20 -4.38 -32.00
N ILE A 94 6.46 -4.88 -30.79
CA ILE A 94 5.98 -4.28 -29.55
C ILE A 94 7.18 -4.17 -28.61
N ILE A 95 7.44 -2.97 -28.13
CA ILE A 95 8.43 -2.72 -27.08
C ILE A 95 7.78 -1.98 -25.92
N GLN A 96 8.33 -2.18 -24.73
CA GLN A 96 7.80 -1.62 -23.49
C GLN A 96 8.91 -1.04 -22.62
N LYS A 97 8.57 -0.02 -21.84
CA LYS A 97 9.45 0.61 -20.87
C LYS A 97 8.64 1.10 -19.70
N ASP A 98 9.04 0.66 -18.51
CA ASP A 98 8.47 1.17 -17.27
C ASP A 98 9.06 2.53 -16.93
N ILE A 99 8.18 3.41 -16.46
CA ILE A 99 8.50 4.71 -15.89
C ILE A 99 7.82 4.85 -14.53
N ILE A 100 8.39 5.68 -13.68
CA ILE A 100 7.75 6.06 -12.41
C ILE A 100 7.22 7.48 -12.57
N ILE A 101 5.91 7.65 -12.36
CA ILE A 101 5.23 8.93 -12.36
C ILE A 101 5.03 9.39 -10.92
N TYR A 102 5.54 10.58 -10.61
CA TYR A 102 5.55 11.18 -9.28
C TYR A 102 4.47 12.25 -9.14
N SER A 103 4.16 12.61 -7.89
CA SER A 103 3.26 13.70 -7.57
C SER A 103 3.75 15.04 -8.14
N ASN A 104 2.85 15.91 -8.56
CA ASN A 104 3.20 17.28 -8.97
C ASN A 104 3.37 18.25 -7.79
N SER A 105 3.08 17.83 -6.56
CA SER A 105 3.22 18.64 -5.35
C SER A 105 4.16 18.03 -4.34
N LYS A 106 4.95 18.87 -3.68
CA LYS A 106 5.80 18.49 -2.54
C LYS A 106 4.92 18.29 -1.29
N PRO A 107 5.20 17.26 -0.46
CA PRO A 107 4.53 17.12 0.82
C PRO A 107 4.82 18.31 1.74
N LYS A 108 3.82 18.71 2.52
CA LYS A 108 3.99 19.62 3.65
C LYS A 108 4.67 18.91 4.81
N LEU A 109 5.38 19.66 5.65
CA LEU A 109 6.02 19.11 6.84
C LEU A 109 5.18 19.44 8.07
N TYR A 110 4.99 18.43 8.92
CA TYR A 110 4.25 18.53 10.16
C TYR A 110 5.13 18.08 11.33
N THR A 111 4.86 18.64 12.50
CA THR A 111 5.36 18.21 13.79
C THR A 111 4.19 17.85 14.70
N TYR A 112 4.46 17.65 15.98
CA TYR A 112 3.47 17.29 16.98
C TYR A 112 3.68 18.06 18.29
N GLU A 113 2.59 18.20 19.03
CA GLU A 113 2.57 18.62 20.42
C GLU A 113 1.98 17.48 21.26
N VAL A 114 2.67 17.06 22.32
CA VAL A 114 2.12 16.07 23.27
C VAL A 114 1.19 16.76 24.24
N VAL A 115 -0.07 16.30 24.27
CA VAL A 115 -1.13 16.81 25.14
C VAL A 115 -1.21 16.00 26.44
N ASN A 116 -1.10 14.67 26.36
CA ASN A 116 -1.08 13.77 27.51
C ASN A 116 -0.21 12.53 27.23
N GLU A 117 0.19 11.86 28.31
CA GLU A 117 0.82 10.54 28.28
C GLU A 117 -0.02 9.57 29.10
N PHE A 118 -0.22 8.36 28.59
CA PHE A 118 -0.90 7.27 29.29
C PHE A 118 0.00 6.04 29.33
N ASN A 119 -0.24 5.15 30.29
CA ASN A 119 0.47 3.88 30.36
C ASN A 119 0.07 2.99 29.19
N HIS A 120 1.05 2.33 28.59
CA HIS A 120 0.86 1.29 27.58
C HIS A 120 1.56 0.01 28.04
N ASP A 121 1.03 -1.14 27.64
CA ASP A 121 1.62 -2.43 27.99
C ASP A 121 2.96 -2.59 27.25
N ILE A 122 4.05 -2.54 28.01
CA ILE A 122 5.42 -2.65 27.49
C ILE A 122 5.70 -3.97 26.77
N THR A 123 4.85 -4.99 26.94
CA THR A 123 4.96 -6.28 26.25
C THR A 123 4.16 -6.34 24.95
N SER A 124 3.39 -5.30 24.63
CA SER A 124 2.55 -5.25 23.43
C SER A 124 3.36 -4.87 22.19
N TYR A 125 3.52 -5.83 21.29
CA TYR A 125 4.10 -5.60 19.97
C TYR A 125 3.03 -5.04 19.03
N THR A 126 2.69 -3.76 19.21
CA THR A 126 1.57 -3.07 18.53
C THR A 126 1.68 -3.13 17.02
N GLN A 127 0.63 -3.63 16.37
CA GLN A 127 0.51 -3.73 14.91
C GLN A 127 -0.74 -3.05 14.32
N GLY A 128 -1.76 -2.80 15.15
CA GLY A 128 -2.92 -2.00 14.76
C GLY A 128 -3.51 -1.31 15.98
N LEU A 129 -4.00 -0.08 15.81
CA LEU A 129 -4.55 0.73 16.89
C LEU A 129 -5.76 1.51 16.38
N GLU A 130 -6.93 1.37 17.01
CA GLU A 130 -8.11 2.13 16.57
C GLU A 130 -9.04 2.50 17.72
N PHE A 131 -9.65 3.69 17.64
CA PHE A 131 -10.77 4.04 18.50
C PHE A 131 -12.09 3.69 17.85
N ASP A 132 -12.98 3.06 18.61
CA ASP A 132 -14.37 2.94 18.17
C ASP A 132 -15.18 4.24 18.38
N ASN A 133 -16.43 4.23 17.90
CA ASN A 133 -17.35 5.37 18.08
C ASN A 133 -17.75 5.65 19.54
N GLU A 134 -17.47 4.73 20.46
CA GLU A 134 -17.68 4.89 21.91
C GLU A 134 -16.39 5.32 22.64
N PHE A 135 -15.32 5.59 21.89
CA PHE A 135 -14.02 6.04 22.37
C PHE A 135 -13.24 5.01 23.20
N ASN A 136 -13.56 3.72 23.01
CA ASN A 136 -12.74 2.63 23.51
C ASN A 136 -11.56 2.40 22.57
N LEU A 137 -10.37 2.15 23.12
CA LEU A 137 -9.18 1.83 22.34
C LEU A 137 -9.14 0.33 22.05
N TYR A 138 -8.84 -0.03 20.82
CA TYR A 138 -8.60 -1.40 20.40
C TYR A 138 -7.18 -1.53 19.88
N GLU A 139 -6.59 -2.69 20.12
CA GLU A 139 -5.21 -2.97 19.70
C GLU A 139 -5.09 -4.37 19.12
N GLY A 140 -4.45 -4.48 17.96
CA GLY A 140 -3.93 -5.73 17.42
C GLY A 140 -2.44 -5.84 17.72
N THR A 141 -2.02 -6.95 18.32
CA THR A 141 -0.60 -7.20 18.63
C THR A 141 -0.04 -8.35 17.79
N GLY A 142 1.24 -8.25 17.45
CA GLY A 142 2.02 -9.30 16.79
C GLY A 142 2.73 -10.24 17.77
N GLN A 143 3.59 -11.10 17.20
CA GLN A 143 4.36 -12.20 17.79
C GLN A 143 3.66 -13.57 17.74
N TYR A 144 4.31 -14.56 17.12
CA TYR A 144 3.81 -15.93 17.06
C TYR A 144 3.59 -16.49 18.46
N GLY A 145 2.42 -17.06 18.71
CA GLY A 145 2.03 -17.58 20.04
C GLY A 145 1.52 -16.53 21.04
N TYR A 146 1.69 -15.23 20.76
CA TYR A 146 1.32 -14.13 21.66
C TYR A 146 0.48 -13.03 20.99
N SER A 147 0.18 -13.19 19.70
CA SER A 147 -0.64 -12.23 18.95
C SER A 147 -2.04 -12.16 19.53
N THR A 148 -2.56 -10.95 19.71
CA THR A 148 -3.86 -10.72 20.36
C THR A 148 -4.68 -9.67 19.64
N LEU A 149 -5.98 -9.70 19.91
CA LEU A 149 -6.89 -8.58 19.73
C LEU A 149 -7.39 -8.17 21.12
N LYS A 150 -7.24 -6.88 21.46
CA LYS A 150 -7.56 -6.33 22.78
C LYS A 150 -8.51 -5.14 22.68
N LYS A 151 -9.35 -4.98 23.68
CA LYS A 151 -10.07 -3.73 24.02
C LYS A 151 -9.48 -3.18 25.31
N ILE A 152 -9.09 -1.91 25.32
CA ILE A 152 -8.30 -1.29 26.39
C ILE A 152 -8.97 0.00 26.86
N ASP A 153 -9.01 0.22 28.17
CA ASP A 153 -9.23 1.56 28.72
C ASP A 153 -7.92 2.35 28.64
N PHE A 154 -7.80 3.21 27.64
CA PHE A 154 -6.57 3.96 27.38
C PHE A 154 -6.14 4.87 28.54
N LYS A 155 -7.05 5.26 29.45
CA LYS A 155 -6.69 6.12 30.59
C LYS A 155 -5.95 5.36 31.68
N THR A 156 -6.39 4.13 31.93
CA THR A 156 -5.85 3.29 33.01
C THR A 156 -4.84 2.27 32.51
N GLY A 157 -4.83 1.98 31.20
CA GLY A 157 -4.06 0.89 30.60
C GLY A 157 -4.67 -0.48 30.83
N LYS A 158 -5.88 -0.56 31.43
CA LYS A 158 -6.51 -1.83 31.79
C LYS A 158 -7.08 -2.52 30.55
N GLU A 159 -6.73 -3.79 30.36
CA GLU A 159 -7.37 -4.67 29.38
C GLU A 159 -8.85 -4.93 29.81
N ILE A 160 -9.80 -4.55 28.96
CA ILE A 160 -11.24 -4.76 29.17
C ILE A 160 -11.66 -6.11 28.58
N ASN A 161 -11.15 -6.45 27.39
CA ASN A 161 -11.39 -7.72 26.73
C ASN A 161 -10.17 -8.10 25.89
N LYS A 162 -9.94 -9.40 25.69
CA LYS A 162 -8.77 -9.93 24.98
C LYS A 162 -9.04 -11.32 24.44
N ILE A 163 -8.62 -11.56 23.20
CA ILE A 163 -8.47 -12.89 22.64
C ILE A 163 -7.05 -13.08 22.12
N PHE A 164 -6.56 -14.32 22.16
CA PHE A 164 -5.35 -14.72 21.47
C PHE A 164 -5.72 -15.24 20.09
N LEU A 165 -4.87 -14.95 19.11
CA LEU A 165 -4.92 -15.64 17.83
C LEU A 165 -4.33 -17.05 18.02
N ASP A 166 -4.65 -17.97 17.11
CA ASP A 166 -3.95 -19.24 17.05
C ASP A 166 -2.43 -19.01 16.95
N LYS A 167 -1.65 -19.87 17.61
CA LYS A 167 -0.19 -19.69 17.74
C LYS A 167 0.55 -19.67 16.40
N SER A 168 -0.06 -20.23 15.35
CA SER A 168 0.46 -20.24 13.98
C SER A 168 0.38 -18.90 13.27
N TYR A 169 -0.36 -17.93 13.82
CA TYR A 169 -0.55 -16.61 13.24
C TYR A 169 0.25 -15.54 13.97
N PHE A 170 0.86 -14.67 13.16
CA PHE A 170 1.38 -13.39 13.60
C PHE A 170 0.33 -12.33 13.25
N GLY A 171 -0.31 -11.76 14.27
CA GLY A 171 -1.34 -10.74 14.14
C GLY A 171 -0.76 -9.41 13.68
N GLU A 172 -1.51 -8.70 12.85
CA GLU A 172 -1.12 -7.41 12.28
C GLU A 172 -2.25 -6.38 12.52
N GLY A 173 -2.35 -5.38 11.65
CA GLY A 173 -3.28 -4.27 11.71
C GLY A 173 -4.74 -4.69 11.87
N ILE A 174 -5.47 -3.88 12.63
CA ILE A 174 -6.90 -4.03 12.85
C ILE A 174 -7.64 -2.85 12.25
N THR A 175 -8.90 -3.04 11.88
CA THR A 175 -9.81 -1.90 11.76
C THR A 175 -11.22 -2.20 12.23
N ILE A 176 -11.99 -1.17 12.60
CA ILE A 176 -13.36 -1.31 13.10
C ILE A 176 -14.32 -0.67 12.12
N LEU A 177 -15.13 -1.50 11.48
CA LEU A 177 -16.19 -1.02 10.59
C LEU A 177 -17.54 -1.58 11.06
N LYS A 178 -18.42 -0.67 11.48
CA LYS A 178 -19.73 -0.97 12.10
C LYS A 178 -19.57 -1.80 13.38
N ASP A 179 -20.15 -2.99 13.42
CA ASP A 179 -20.16 -3.93 14.55
C ASP A 179 -19.08 -5.02 14.43
N LYS A 180 -18.12 -4.84 13.53
CA LYS A 180 -17.08 -5.83 13.21
C LYS A 180 -15.69 -5.27 13.40
N ILE A 181 -14.80 -6.14 13.87
CA ILE A 181 -13.36 -5.90 13.92
C ILE A 181 -12.71 -6.78 12.86
N TYR A 182 -11.89 -6.19 12.02
CA TYR A 182 -11.11 -6.85 11.00
C TYR A 182 -9.68 -6.89 11.49
N GLN A 183 -8.98 -8.01 11.33
CA GLN A 183 -7.59 -8.15 11.72
C GLN A 183 -6.81 -8.92 10.67
N LEU A 184 -5.66 -8.39 10.27
CA LEU A 184 -4.74 -9.06 9.36
C LEU A 184 -3.81 -10.01 10.09
N THR A 185 -3.17 -10.86 9.31
CA THR A 185 -1.94 -11.55 9.71
C THR A 185 -0.80 -11.13 8.79
N TRP A 186 0.43 -11.43 9.17
CA TRP A 186 1.60 -11.01 8.41
C TRP A 186 1.74 -11.77 7.08
N LYS A 187 2.24 -13.01 7.13
CA LYS A 187 2.62 -13.79 5.93
C LYS A 187 1.62 -14.87 5.54
N ASN A 188 0.61 -15.10 6.35
CA ASN A 188 -0.29 -16.25 6.19
C ASN A 188 -1.35 -16.05 5.09
N LYS A 189 -1.42 -14.87 4.46
CA LYS A 189 -2.42 -14.55 3.43
C LYS A 189 -3.87 -14.68 3.88
N ILE A 190 -4.11 -14.44 5.17
CA ILE A 190 -5.40 -14.59 5.82
C ILE A 190 -5.66 -13.43 6.80
N GLY A 191 -6.90 -12.98 6.87
CA GLY A 191 -7.40 -12.09 7.91
C GLY A 191 -8.64 -12.67 8.56
N PHE A 192 -9.03 -12.08 9.69
CA PHE A 192 -10.14 -12.51 10.51
C PHE A 192 -11.14 -11.37 10.70
N VAL A 193 -12.41 -11.73 10.82
CA VAL A 193 -13.50 -10.82 11.14
C VAL A 193 -14.14 -11.30 12.43
N TYR A 194 -14.18 -10.44 13.44
CA TYR A 194 -14.75 -10.72 14.74
C TYR A 194 -15.98 -9.85 15.00
N ASN A 195 -16.93 -10.36 15.78
CA ASN A 195 -17.97 -9.54 16.35
C ASN A 195 -17.34 -8.59 17.39
N LYS A 196 -17.59 -7.28 17.26
CA LYS A 196 -16.98 -6.26 18.14
C LYS A 196 -17.40 -6.40 19.61
N ASN A 197 -18.59 -6.93 19.87
CA ASN A 197 -19.17 -6.98 21.22
C ASN A 197 -18.56 -8.10 22.07
N ASP A 198 -18.36 -9.28 21.49
CA ASP A 198 -17.93 -10.49 22.22
C ASP A 198 -16.66 -11.15 21.67
N PHE A 199 -16.04 -10.57 20.64
CA PHE A 199 -14.83 -11.05 19.97
C PHE A 199 -14.96 -12.45 19.34
N LYS A 200 -16.17 -12.95 19.15
CA LYS A 200 -16.36 -14.22 18.45
C LYS A 200 -15.98 -14.06 16.99
N LEU A 201 -15.19 -15.02 16.50
CA LEU A 201 -14.84 -15.12 15.09
C LEU A 201 -16.10 -15.33 14.26
N ILE A 202 -16.34 -14.44 13.30
CA ILE A 202 -17.44 -14.52 12.34
C ILE A 202 -16.99 -15.28 11.10
N LYS A 203 -15.85 -14.88 10.52
CA LYS A 203 -15.26 -15.51 9.33
C LYS A 203 -13.78 -15.17 9.21
N SER A 204 -13.08 -15.93 8.38
CA SER A 204 -11.79 -15.54 7.82
C SER A 204 -11.94 -15.08 6.37
N PHE A 205 -10.92 -14.42 5.84
CA PHE A 205 -10.81 -14.00 4.44
C PHE A 205 -9.36 -14.09 3.98
N SER A 206 -9.14 -14.26 2.67
CA SER A 206 -7.79 -14.31 2.10
C SER A 206 -7.52 -13.07 1.26
N TYR A 207 -6.31 -12.52 1.37
CA TYR A 207 -5.81 -11.52 0.44
C TYR A 207 -4.97 -12.19 -0.65
N GLN A 208 -5.33 -11.91 -1.91
CA GLN A 208 -4.95 -12.74 -3.07
C GLN A 208 -3.72 -12.17 -3.77
N GLU A 209 -3.77 -10.89 -4.11
CA GLU A 209 -2.80 -10.20 -4.95
C GLU A 209 -1.61 -9.67 -4.14
N SER A 210 -1.85 -9.14 -2.94
CA SER A 210 -0.75 -8.72 -2.05
C SER A 210 -0.01 -9.90 -1.43
N SER A 211 1.26 -9.68 -1.09
CA SER A 211 2.10 -10.71 -0.47
C SER A 211 1.88 -10.85 1.04
N GLU A 212 1.58 -9.75 1.73
CA GLU A 212 1.51 -9.66 3.19
C GLU A 212 0.31 -8.80 3.65
N GLY A 213 0.04 -8.77 4.95
CA GLY A 213 -0.89 -7.83 5.58
C GLY A 213 -0.19 -7.09 6.71
N TRP A 214 -0.26 -5.75 6.71
CA TRP A 214 0.43 -4.89 7.69
C TRP A 214 -0.58 -4.00 8.41
N GLY A 215 -0.98 -2.86 7.88
CA GLY A 215 -1.96 -1.95 8.49
C GLY A 215 -3.36 -2.04 7.86
N LEU A 216 -4.39 -1.67 8.62
CA LEU A 216 -5.76 -1.48 8.15
C LEU A 216 -6.30 -0.13 8.64
N CYS A 217 -7.12 0.52 7.82
CA CYS A 217 -8.04 1.57 8.26
C CYS A 217 -9.30 1.55 7.39
N ASN A 218 -10.28 2.42 7.68
CA ASN A 218 -11.50 2.52 6.88
C ASN A 218 -12.07 3.94 6.83
N ASP A 219 -12.74 4.30 5.74
CA ASP A 219 -13.44 5.58 5.58
C ASP A 219 -14.92 5.53 6.01
N GLY A 220 -15.36 4.39 6.55
CA GLY A 220 -16.77 4.09 6.84
C GLY A 220 -17.50 3.34 5.72
N GLU A 221 -16.92 3.23 4.52
CA GLU A 221 -17.47 2.51 3.38
C GLU A 221 -16.53 1.42 2.86
N LYS A 222 -15.25 1.77 2.67
CA LYS A 222 -14.18 0.93 2.15
C LYS A 222 -13.15 0.67 3.24
N ILE A 223 -12.44 -0.46 3.10
CA ILE A 223 -11.30 -0.81 3.94
C ILE A 223 -10.03 -0.62 3.12
N TYR A 224 -9.03 0.01 3.72
CA TYR A 224 -7.72 0.22 3.15
C TYR A 224 -6.70 -0.66 3.86
N LYS A 225 -5.77 -1.23 3.09
CA LYS A 225 -4.76 -2.14 3.60
C LYS A 225 -3.37 -1.80 3.08
N SER A 226 -2.38 -1.79 3.95
CA SER A 226 -0.96 -1.80 3.58
C SER A 226 -0.37 -3.21 3.71
N ASP A 227 0.73 -3.46 3.00
CA ASP A 227 1.45 -4.75 2.99
C ASP A 227 2.98 -4.57 3.07
N GLY A 228 3.44 -3.40 3.50
CA GLY A 228 4.86 -3.04 3.53
C GLY A 228 5.47 -2.66 2.17
N SER A 229 4.74 -2.81 1.05
CA SER A 229 5.15 -2.28 -0.26
C SER A 229 4.87 -0.77 -0.37
N GLU A 230 4.93 -0.23 -1.59
CA GLU A 230 4.43 1.12 -1.90
C GLU A 230 2.92 1.22 -2.09
N LYS A 231 2.19 0.10 -2.01
CA LYS A 231 0.78 0.05 -2.34
C LYS A 231 -0.11 0.18 -1.11
N ILE A 232 -1.21 0.89 -1.28
CA ILE A 232 -2.40 0.77 -0.44
C ILE A 232 -3.45 0.04 -1.27
N TRP A 233 -3.92 -1.09 -0.76
CA TRP A 233 -4.96 -1.91 -1.34
C TRP A 233 -6.32 -1.48 -0.83
N VAL A 234 -7.29 -1.38 -1.74
CA VAL A 234 -8.69 -1.10 -1.40
C VAL A 234 -9.45 -2.41 -1.42
N LEU A 235 -10.12 -2.74 -0.32
CA LEU A 235 -10.87 -3.96 -0.16
C LEU A 235 -12.37 -3.72 -0.31
N ASP A 236 -13.07 -4.69 -0.88
CA ASP A 236 -14.52 -4.76 -0.86
C ASP A 236 -15.01 -5.00 0.59
N PRO A 237 -15.89 -4.16 1.15
CA PRO A 237 -16.30 -4.28 2.56
C PRO A 237 -17.17 -5.52 2.86
N LEU A 238 -17.75 -6.16 1.82
CA LEU A 238 -18.62 -7.33 1.95
C LEU A 238 -17.80 -8.62 1.90
N ASN A 239 -16.99 -8.79 0.85
CA ASN A 239 -16.24 -10.02 0.59
C ASN A 239 -14.75 -9.94 0.95
N LEU A 240 -14.20 -8.74 1.13
CA LEU A 240 -12.80 -8.45 1.52
C LEU A 240 -11.76 -8.80 0.45
N ASN A 241 -12.19 -8.96 -0.80
CA ASN A 241 -11.30 -9.09 -1.94
C ASN A 241 -10.62 -7.75 -2.23
N GLU A 242 -9.38 -7.83 -2.70
CA GLU A 242 -8.61 -6.69 -3.18
C GLU A 242 -9.17 -6.22 -4.51
N LEU A 243 -9.75 -5.01 -4.53
CA LEU A 243 -10.37 -4.44 -5.72
C LEU A 243 -9.33 -3.80 -6.65
N TYR A 244 -8.47 -2.97 -6.07
CA TYR A 244 -7.38 -2.29 -6.74
C TYR A 244 -6.38 -1.78 -5.70
N ASN A 245 -5.28 -1.22 -6.17
CA ASN A 245 -4.31 -0.54 -5.33
C ASN A 245 -3.97 0.85 -5.85
N ILE A 246 -3.47 1.69 -4.96
CA ILE A 246 -2.87 2.99 -5.24
C ILE A 246 -1.41 2.95 -4.82
N SER A 247 -0.50 3.47 -5.64
CA SER A 247 0.92 3.59 -5.28
C SER A 247 1.18 4.89 -4.56
N VAL A 248 1.94 4.83 -3.46
CA VAL A 248 2.20 5.96 -2.59
C VAL A 248 3.50 6.64 -2.97
N VAL A 249 3.42 7.92 -3.37
CA VAL A 249 4.58 8.68 -3.85
C VAL A 249 4.58 10.12 -3.37
N THR A 250 5.79 10.68 -3.20
CA THR A 250 6.02 12.13 -3.14
C THR A 250 6.29 12.67 -4.54
N ASN A 251 6.73 13.92 -4.65
CA ASN A 251 7.20 14.51 -5.90
C ASN A 251 8.53 13.95 -6.42
N ASN A 252 9.21 13.08 -5.67
CA ASN A 252 10.53 12.57 -6.06
C ASN A 252 10.88 11.19 -5.50
N LYS A 253 9.95 10.56 -4.76
CA LYS A 253 10.22 9.29 -4.08
C LYS A 253 8.98 8.41 -4.07
N VAL A 254 9.17 7.13 -4.38
CA VAL A 254 8.21 6.07 -4.09
C VAL A 254 8.36 5.69 -2.62
N ILE A 255 7.28 5.79 -1.86
CA ILE A 255 7.30 5.45 -0.43
C ILE A 255 7.02 3.98 -0.26
N LYS A 256 7.84 3.28 0.51
CA LYS A 256 7.72 1.85 0.83
C LYS A 256 7.70 1.66 2.34
N LYS A 257 7.49 0.42 2.79
CA LYS A 257 7.42 0.06 4.22
C LYS A 257 6.27 0.77 4.93
N ILE A 258 5.16 0.94 4.23
CA ILE A 258 3.95 1.53 4.79
C ILE A 258 3.35 0.51 5.73
N ASN A 259 3.15 0.90 6.98
CA ASN A 259 2.77 -0.01 8.05
C ASN A 259 1.37 0.33 8.56
N GLU A 260 1.21 0.53 9.85
CA GLU A 260 -0.07 0.83 10.48
C GLU A 260 -0.74 2.08 9.88
N LEU A 261 -2.07 2.05 9.77
CA LEU A 261 -2.88 3.03 9.06
C LEU A 261 -3.98 3.57 9.97
N GLU A 262 -4.34 4.85 9.77
CA GLU A 262 -5.51 5.46 10.38
C GLU A 262 -6.23 6.37 9.38
N TRP A 263 -7.56 6.40 9.45
CA TRP A 263 -8.35 7.31 8.63
C TRP A 263 -8.75 8.57 9.39
N PHE A 264 -8.40 9.73 8.85
CA PHE A 264 -8.83 11.00 9.40
C PHE A 264 -9.00 12.06 8.31
N ASP A 265 -10.13 12.78 8.37
CA ASP A 265 -10.46 13.92 7.52
C ASP A 265 -10.23 13.70 6.01
N GLY A 266 -10.69 12.55 5.51
CA GLY A 266 -10.58 12.19 4.10
C GLY A 266 -9.19 11.72 3.66
N LYS A 267 -8.27 11.49 4.62
CA LYS A 267 -6.89 11.08 4.37
C LYS A 267 -6.52 9.82 5.13
N ILE A 268 -5.54 9.10 4.60
CA ILE A 268 -4.91 7.97 5.27
C ILE A 268 -3.62 8.48 5.93
N TYR A 269 -3.55 8.35 7.25
CA TYR A 269 -2.36 8.53 8.03
C TYR A 269 -1.66 7.18 8.11
N ALA A 270 -0.35 7.13 7.89
CA ALA A 270 0.36 5.86 7.89
C ALA A 270 1.72 5.96 8.56
N ASN A 271 2.01 5.05 9.49
CA ASN A 271 3.38 4.84 9.94
C ASN A 271 4.24 4.29 8.79
N THR A 272 5.53 4.64 8.80
CA THR A 272 6.51 3.97 7.93
C THR A 272 7.48 3.17 8.79
N TYR A 273 7.62 1.87 8.51
CA TYR A 273 8.47 0.99 9.32
C TYR A 273 9.95 1.30 9.08
N GLN A 274 10.54 2.02 10.03
CA GLN A 274 11.93 2.47 9.99
C GLN A 274 12.53 2.41 11.40
N PHE A 275 13.72 1.81 11.52
CA PHE A 275 14.39 1.67 12.83
C PHE A 275 14.94 2.99 13.40
N ASN A 276 15.26 3.96 12.53
CA ASN A 276 16.05 5.14 12.91
C ASN A 276 15.28 6.46 12.77
N LYS A 277 13.97 6.42 12.47
CA LYS A 277 13.15 7.61 12.27
C LYS A 277 11.72 7.34 12.69
N GLU A 278 11.20 8.14 13.61
CA GLU A 278 9.79 8.14 13.96
C GLU A 278 9.04 9.07 12.99
N VAL A 279 8.50 8.52 11.90
CA VAL A 279 7.81 9.31 10.86
C VAL A 279 6.52 8.64 10.42
N ALA A 280 5.48 9.45 10.23
CA ALA A 280 4.26 9.09 9.52
C ALA A 280 4.04 9.96 8.28
N ILE A 281 3.18 9.51 7.39
CA ILE A 281 2.80 10.22 6.16
C ILE A 281 1.28 10.39 6.10
N ILE A 282 0.85 11.47 5.45
CA ILE A 282 -0.56 11.76 5.15
C ILE A 282 -0.75 11.53 3.65
N ILE A 283 -1.61 10.59 3.31
CA ILE A 283 -1.80 10.08 1.95
C ILE A 283 -3.20 10.47 1.47
N ASP A 284 -3.27 10.99 0.25
CA ASP A 284 -4.51 11.14 -0.48
C ASP A 284 -4.98 9.77 -1.01
N PRO A 285 -6.12 9.24 -0.55
CA PRO A 285 -6.58 7.90 -0.91
C PRO A 285 -7.08 7.80 -2.36
N SER A 286 -7.36 8.92 -3.03
CA SER A 286 -7.82 8.93 -4.42
C SER A 286 -6.67 8.82 -5.42
N THR A 287 -5.46 9.25 -5.03
CA THR A 287 -4.30 9.33 -5.94
C THR A 287 -3.06 8.58 -5.44
N GLY A 288 -2.94 8.30 -4.15
CA GLY A 288 -1.72 7.82 -3.51
C GLY A 288 -0.68 8.93 -3.26
N LYS A 289 -1.03 10.19 -3.51
CA LYS A 289 -0.13 11.32 -3.29
C LYS A 289 0.13 11.52 -1.80
N VAL A 290 1.39 11.69 -1.41
CA VAL A 290 1.74 12.12 -0.05
C VAL A 290 1.55 13.63 0.08
N ASP A 291 0.51 14.04 0.81
CA ASP A 291 0.22 15.45 1.12
C ASP A 291 1.07 15.98 2.28
N GLY A 292 1.48 15.11 3.19
CA GLY A 292 2.18 15.50 4.41
C GLY A 292 3.16 14.46 4.93
N VAL A 293 4.21 14.92 5.61
CA VAL A 293 5.14 14.09 6.39
C VAL A 293 5.14 14.63 7.81
N ILE A 294 4.90 13.75 8.79
CA ILE A 294 4.85 14.09 10.21
C ILE A 294 6.11 13.56 10.87
N ASP A 295 6.91 14.46 11.44
CA ASP A 295 8.11 14.10 12.19
C ASP A 295 7.77 13.90 13.67
N PHE A 296 7.89 12.65 14.14
CA PHE A 296 7.68 12.25 15.53
C PHE A 296 8.99 12.09 16.33
N ASN A 297 10.11 12.59 15.80
CA ASN A 297 11.41 12.53 16.45
C ASN A 297 11.31 12.94 17.92
N GLY A 298 11.97 12.16 18.79
CA GLY A 298 12.00 12.40 20.23
C GLY A 298 10.95 11.63 21.04
N LEU A 299 9.85 11.14 20.44
CA LEU A 299 8.88 10.33 21.19
C LEU A 299 9.51 9.07 21.79
N LYS A 300 10.30 8.33 21.00
CA LYS A 300 10.99 7.11 21.47
C LYS A 300 11.97 7.37 22.63
N LYS A 301 12.45 8.60 22.82
CA LYS A 301 13.32 8.97 23.96
C LYS A 301 12.53 9.19 25.25
N ARG A 302 11.21 9.37 25.16
CA ARG A 302 10.31 9.60 26.31
C ARG A 302 9.73 8.32 26.90
N VAL A 303 9.93 7.18 26.24
CA VAL A 303 9.54 5.85 26.74
C VAL A 303 10.69 5.19 27.50
N LYS A 304 10.38 4.20 28.33
CA LYS A 304 11.38 3.40 29.02
C LYS A 304 12.30 2.72 28.01
N GLN A 305 13.60 2.84 28.21
CA GLN A 305 14.59 2.16 27.38
C GLN A 305 14.81 0.74 27.92
N HIS A 306 14.61 -0.28 27.06
CA HIS A 306 14.82 -1.69 27.40
C HIS A 306 15.21 -2.50 26.14
N PRO A 307 15.72 -3.74 26.30
CA PRO A 307 16.26 -4.50 25.18
C PRO A 307 15.26 -4.85 24.07
N GLU A 308 13.96 -5.04 24.39
CA GLU A 308 12.94 -5.31 23.38
C GLU A 308 12.30 -4.04 22.79
N LEU A 309 12.73 -2.83 23.19
CA LEU A 309 12.14 -1.58 22.71
C LEU A 309 12.31 -1.45 21.20
N ASP A 310 11.21 -1.35 20.47
CA ASP A 310 11.22 -1.33 19.01
C ASP A 310 10.64 0.02 18.49
N VAL A 311 10.19 0.06 17.25
CA VAL A 311 9.84 1.28 16.51
C VAL A 311 8.47 1.87 16.87
N LEU A 312 8.28 3.14 16.52
CA LEU A 312 6.96 3.78 16.43
C LEU A 312 6.04 2.96 15.51
N ASN A 313 4.85 2.63 15.98
CA ASN A 313 3.80 1.96 15.21
C ASN A 313 2.47 2.01 15.99
N GLY A 314 1.38 2.32 15.30
CA GLY A 314 0.07 2.54 15.90
C GLY A 314 -0.26 4.03 15.94
N ILE A 315 -1.26 4.43 15.17
CA ILE A 315 -1.86 5.75 15.18
C ILE A 315 -3.39 5.59 15.24
N ALA A 316 -4.06 6.34 16.12
CA ALA A 316 -5.52 6.29 16.24
C ALA A 316 -6.07 7.69 16.51
N TYR A 317 -7.16 8.07 15.85
CA TYR A 317 -7.81 9.35 16.04
C TYR A 317 -8.99 9.26 17.00
N ASN A 318 -8.98 10.07 18.04
CA ASN A 318 -10.08 10.13 18.99
C ASN A 318 -11.04 11.28 18.65
N LYS A 319 -12.20 10.97 18.07
CA LYS A 319 -13.20 11.97 17.63
C LYS A 319 -13.74 12.85 18.75
N LYS A 320 -13.82 12.36 20.00
CA LYS A 320 -14.31 13.15 21.15
C LYS A 320 -13.26 14.17 21.61
N ARG A 321 -12.01 13.76 21.66
CA ARG A 321 -10.89 14.61 22.11
C ARG A 321 -10.32 15.48 21.00
N LYS A 322 -10.60 15.13 19.74
CA LYS A 322 -10.11 15.77 18.53
C LYS A 322 -8.58 15.78 18.45
N THR A 323 -7.98 14.68 18.87
CA THR A 323 -6.53 14.47 18.99
C THR A 323 -6.19 13.08 18.48
N PHE A 324 -4.93 12.91 18.09
CA PHE A 324 -4.39 11.60 17.74
C PHE A 324 -3.76 10.95 18.95
N PHE A 325 -3.69 9.63 18.92
CA PHE A 325 -3.00 8.79 19.87
C PHE A 325 -1.96 7.97 19.12
N VAL A 326 -0.73 7.97 19.61
CA VAL A 326 0.38 7.25 18.97
C VAL A 326 1.18 6.49 20.01
N THR A 327 1.67 5.31 19.63
CA THR A 327 2.53 4.47 20.46
C THR A 327 3.56 3.75 19.60
N GLY A 328 4.17 2.69 20.12
CA GLY A 328 5.09 1.85 19.39
C GLY A 328 5.18 0.46 19.94
N LYS A 329 5.93 -0.36 19.21
CA LYS A 329 6.15 -1.76 19.52
C LYS A 329 6.97 -1.87 20.79
N ASN A 330 6.37 -2.46 21.83
CA ASN A 330 6.91 -2.58 23.16
C ASN A 330 7.19 -1.23 23.84
N TRP A 331 6.37 -0.20 23.58
CA TRP A 331 6.49 1.07 24.29
C TRP A 331 5.70 1.02 25.60
N ASP A 332 6.19 1.64 26.67
CA ASP A 332 5.45 1.74 27.95
C ASP A 332 4.48 2.93 27.99
N LYS A 333 4.38 3.69 26.88
CA LYS A 333 3.52 4.86 26.79
C LYS A 333 2.67 4.91 25.53
N LEU A 334 1.47 5.45 25.70
CA LEU A 334 0.58 5.91 24.65
C LEU A 334 0.52 7.45 24.75
N PHE A 335 0.88 8.15 23.68
CA PHE A 335 0.90 9.60 23.64
C PHE A 335 -0.36 10.13 22.98
N GLU A 336 -1.08 11.01 23.65
CA GLU A 336 -2.07 11.87 22.99
C GLU A 336 -1.38 13.09 22.43
N ILE A 337 -1.60 13.38 21.15
CA ILE A 337 -0.92 14.44 20.42
C ILE A 337 -1.87 15.29 19.58
N LYS A 338 -1.43 16.50 19.28
CA LYS A 338 -1.92 17.30 18.14
C LYS A 338 -0.86 17.30 17.06
N ILE A 339 -1.29 17.15 15.80
CA ILE A 339 -0.42 17.30 14.64
C ILE A 339 -0.49 18.77 14.19
N LEU A 340 0.66 19.38 14.00
CA LEU A 340 0.80 20.81 13.69
C LEU A 340 1.58 20.95 12.38
N GLU A 341 1.11 21.79 11.46
CA GLU A 341 1.88 22.13 10.26
C GLU A 341 3.09 22.98 10.66
N ASN A 342 4.30 22.63 10.20
CA ASN A 342 5.47 23.47 10.39
C ASN A 342 5.27 24.74 9.56
N GLN A 343 5.28 25.90 10.22
CA GLN A 343 5.20 27.21 9.54
C GLN A 343 6.46 27.51 8.74
#